data_AF-L1KVV4-F1
#
_entry.id   AF-L1KVV4-F1
#
_cell.length_a   1.000
_cell.length_b   1.000
_cell.length_c   1.000
_cell.angle_alpha   90.00
_cell.angle_beta   90.00
_cell.angle_gamma   90.00
#
_symmetry.space_group_name_H-M   'P 1'
#
loop_
_entity.id
_entity.type
_entity.pdbx_description
1 polymer ?
#
loop_
_entity_poly.entity_id
_entity_poly.type
_entity_poly.pdbx_seq_one_letter_code
_entity_poly.pdbx_strand_id
1 'polypeptide(L)'
;MTGAAATSSGPARDSIVAIGKPTDSVLTVIIVAVVVLILLFLLLRHMIRKRGGWRRFRRRVGRELTLTRQAFGEPLRAYRRHRRGVRALARQLSDPRGGLLVRRLLDSAAAALADAPGAVPHAVRLEPGWASVQIAARRLPEPPTPWEPAAEPGPQRWELPLDDEDALPPGRTRAGAHLRPLPVAVGMADDACVHLDLAAGPRLITVEGDTAARNRLLQAMAAQLDRPGSGASVVVADGVHPQHRGERLDALLRKLETAAAVDPGEGQEPDEIGESGRAATTVVVCAAPTPEQARRLSALAASGAVVCLADGRVAGHTWALRVDGRGRVVAPELELDADSSPLGRAVVAAVRADRRRLRRESTPRRGTPLPRGRERQPLEAEETRELQETRLLEETEVLQEKSTEATAPIRTTTTGSGLLAEPDAARERTTAASSGPRED
;
A
#
# COMPACT_ATOMS: atom_id res chain seq x y z
N MET A 1 -70.67 6.91 -81.32
CA MET A 1 -69.65 7.64 -82.10
C MET A 1 -68.55 8.06 -81.14
N THR A 2 -67.58 7.19 -80.89
CA THR A 2 -66.20 7.25 -81.45
C THR A 2 -65.47 8.53 -81.02
N GLY A 3 -64.40 8.51 -80.22
CA GLY A 3 -63.65 7.39 -79.65
C GLY A 3 -62.40 7.88 -78.91
N ALA A 4 -61.60 6.91 -78.46
CA ALA A 4 -60.14 6.95 -78.18
C ALA A 4 -59.67 7.87 -77.02
N ALA A 5 -58.68 7.55 -76.19
CA ALA A 5 -57.73 6.44 -76.10
C ALA A 5 -57.21 6.37 -74.64
N ALA A 6 -56.98 5.16 -74.14
CA ALA A 6 -55.67 4.61 -73.77
C ALA A 6 -55.18 4.88 -72.33
N THR A 7 -55.29 3.78 -71.58
CA THR A 7 -54.59 3.38 -70.36
C THR A 7 -53.07 3.42 -70.46
N SER A 8 -52.36 3.70 -69.36
CA SER A 8 -51.18 2.92 -68.95
C SER A 8 -50.70 3.27 -67.54
N SER A 9 -50.52 2.20 -66.76
CA SER A 9 -49.97 2.03 -65.42
C SER A 9 -48.49 2.40 -65.24
N GLY A 10 -48.08 2.69 -64.00
CA GLY A 10 -46.68 2.63 -63.56
C GLY A 10 -46.46 3.06 -62.09
N PRO A 11 -45.97 2.19 -61.19
CA PRO A 11 -45.75 2.48 -59.77
C PRO A 11 -44.27 2.76 -59.45
N ALA A 12 -43.99 3.63 -58.47
CA ALA A 12 -42.81 3.53 -57.60
C ALA A 12 -42.95 4.52 -56.43
N ARG A 13 -42.94 3.98 -55.21
CA ARG A 13 -42.75 4.74 -53.97
C ARG A 13 -41.27 5.11 -53.87
N ASP A 14 -40.94 6.36 -54.11
CA ASP A 14 -39.66 6.94 -53.69
C ASP A 14 -39.87 7.80 -52.46
N SER A 15 -39.36 7.29 -51.33
CA SER A 15 -39.11 8.05 -50.11
C SER A 15 -38.03 9.08 -50.39
N ILE A 16 -38.44 10.29 -50.74
CA ILE A 16 -37.56 11.45 -50.89
C ILE A 16 -37.00 11.80 -49.52
N VAL A 17 -35.72 11.53 -49.34
CA VAL A 17 -34.89 12.14 -48.29
C VAL A 17 -35.01 13.65 -48.45
N ALA A 18 -35.72 14.28 -47.52
CA ALA A 18 -35.79 15.73 -47.41
C ALA A 18 -34.40 16.27 -47.04
N ILE A 19 -33.60 16.59 -48.07
CA ILE A 19 -32.46 17.48 -47.95
C ILE A 19 -33.05 18.86 -47.65
N GLY A 20 -33.18 19.15 -46.35
CA GLY A 20 -33.58 20.47 -45.87
C GLY A 20 -32.62 21.51 -46.45
N LYS A 21 -33.18 22.54 -47.09
CA LYS A 21 -32.42 23.71 -47.55
C LYS A 21 -31.57 24.20 -46.38
N PRO A 22 -30.23 24.32 -46.51
CA PRO A 22 -29.44 24.95 -45.48
C PRO A 22 -29.99 26.37 -45.32
N THR A 23 -30.37 26.73 -44.09
CA THR A 23 -30.74 28.10 -43.75
C THR A 23 -29.60 29.02 -44.18
N ASP A 24 -29.90 30.21 -44.70
CA ASP A 24 -28.92 31.13 -45.27
C ASP A 24 -27.72 31.39 -44.33
N SER A 25 -27.94 31.26 -43.01
CA SER A 25 -26.90 31.31 -41.98
C SER A 25 -25.86 30.18 -42.07
N VAL A 26 -26.26 28.93 -42.34
CA VAL A 26 -25.33 27.79 -42.49
C VAL A 26 -24.49 27.95 -43.75
N LEU A 27 -25.11 28.38 -44.85
CA LEU A 27 -24.40 28.64 -46.10
C LEU A 27 -23.39 29.78 -45.94
N THR A 28 -23.76 30.84 -45.22
CA THR A 28 -22.85 31.96 -44.90
C THR A 28 -21.67 31.51 -44.03
N VAL A 29 -21.91 30.69 -42.99
CA VAL A 29 -20.83 30.14 -42.15
C VAL A 29 -19.89 29.26 -42.96
N ILE A 30 -20.41 28.42 -43.86
CA ILE A 30 -19.59 27.59 -44.76
C ILE A 30 -18.77 28.48 -45.71
N ILE A 31 -19.38 29.50 -46.33
CA ILE A 31 -18.67 30.42 -47.23
C ILE A 31 -17.56 31.15 -46.47
N VAL A 32 -17.85 31.72 -45.30
CA VAL A 32 -16.84 32.39 -44.47
C VAL A 32 -15.73 31.41 -44.08
N ALA A 33 -16.06 30.20 -43.67
CA ALA A 33 -15.08 29.17 -43.34
C ALA A 33 -14.20 28.82 -44.56
N VAL A 34 -14.78 28.65 -45.75
CA VAL A 34 -14.06 28.38 -47.00
C VAL A 34 -13.16 29.55 -47.39
N VAL A 35 -13.66 30.80 -47.31
CA VAL A 35 -12.88 32.00 -47.60
C VAL A 35 -11.70 32.13 -46.65
N VAL A 36 -11.92 31.93 -45.35
CA VAL A 36 -10.86 31.92 -44.34
C VAL A 36 -9.84 30.81 -44.63
N LEU A 37 -10.29 29.61 -45.00
CA LEU A 37 -9.42 28.49 -45.34
C LEU A 37 -8.57 28.78 -46.58
N ILE A 38 -9.15 29.37 -47.62
CA ILE A 38 -8.45 29.78 -48.85
C ILE A 38 -7.42 30.86 -48.52
N LEU A 39 -7.78 31.88 -47.73
CA LEU A 39 -6.85 32.91 -47.26
C LEU A 39 -5.67 32.31 -46.51
N LEU A 40 -5.94 31.36 -45.60
CA LEU A 40 -4.92 30.69 -44.80
C LEU A 40 -4.00 29.83 -45.69
N PHE A 41 -4.56 29.13 -46.67
CA PHE A 41 -3.81 28.36 -47.67
C PHE A 41 -2.94 29.24 -48.56
N LEU A 42 -3.46 30.38 -49.02
CA LEU A 42 -2.72 31.35 -49.83
C LEU A 42 -1.60 32.01 -49.03
N LEU A 43 -1.85 32.35 -47.76
CA LEU A 43 -0.83 32.88 -46.86
C LEU A 43 0.29 31.86 -46.65
N LEU A 44 -0.07 30.60 -46.41
CA LEU A 44 0.87 29.49 -46.25
C LEU A 44 1.70 29.32 -47.53
N ARG A 45 1.05 29.27 -48.71
CA ARG A 45 1.72 29.21 -50.02
C ARG A 45 2.65 30.40 -50.27
N HIS A 46 2.21 31.60 -49.91
CA HIS A 46 3.01 32.82 -50.04
C HIS A 46 4.27 32.76 -49.15
N MET A 47 4.12 32.34 -47.90
CA MET A 47 5.25 32.16 -46.98
C MET A 47 6.24 31.08 -47.47
N ILE A 48 5.73 29.97 -48.04
CA ILE A 48 6.56 28.91 -48.61
C ILE A 48 7.35 29.40 -49.82
N ARG A 49 6.71 30.20 -50.71
CA ARG A 49 7.37 30.80 -51.87
C ARG A 49 8.42 31.83 -51.46
N LYS A 50 8.10 32.74 -50.53
CA LYS A 50 9.05 33.77 -50.04
C LYS A 50 10.26 33.18 -49.33
N ARG A 51 10.12 32.04 -48.64
CA ARG A 51 11.19 31.44 -47.82
C ARG A 51 12.01 30.36 -48.53
N GLY A 52 11.95 30.27 -49.86
CA GLY A 52 12.82 29.41 -50.66
C GLY A 52 12.43 27.92 -50.67
N GLY A 53 11.13 27.63 -50.57
CA GLY A 53 10.58 26.31 -50.84
C GLY A 53 10.17 25.48 -49.61
N TRP A 54 9.24 24.55 -49.85
CA TRP A 54 8.62 23.70 -48.82
C TRP A 54 9.62 22.90 -48.00
N ARG A 55 10.76 22.51 -48.61
CA ARG A 55 11.83 21.78 -47.92
C ARG A 55 12.50 22.62 -46.82
N ARG A 56 12.74 23.92 -47.03
CA ARG A 56 13.40 24.80 -46.04
C ARG A 56 12.44 25.22 -44.93
N PHE A 57 11.18 25.51 -45.28
CA PHE A 57 10.14 25.81 -44.29
C PHE A 57 9.90 24.62 -43.34
N ARG A 58 9.73 23.40 -43.87
CA ARG A 58 9.59 22.19 -43.03
C ARG A 58 10.80 21.91 -42.16
N ARG A 59 12.03 22.18 -42.64
CA ARG A 59 13.24 22.01 -41.81
C ARG A 59 13.29 23.00 -40.65
N ARG A 60 12.85 24.26 -40.86
CA ARG A 60 12.82 25.29 -39.81
C ARG A 60 11.70 25.05 -38.80
N VAL A 61 10.49 24.78 -39.30
CA VAL A 61 9.33 24.40 -38.48
C VAL A 61 9.61 23.09 -37.73
N GLY A 62 10.25 22.11 -38.37
CA GLY A 62 10.66 20.87 -37.73
C GLY A 62 11.64 21.10 -36.58
N ARG A 63 12.63 22.00 -36.76
CA ARG A 63 13.59 22.38 -35.72
C ARG A 63 12.92 23.11 -34.54
N GLU A 64 12.04 24.06 -34.83
CA GLU A 64 11.27 24.80 -33.81
C GLU A 64 10.27 23.89 -33.08
N LEU A 65 9.62 22.95 -33.80
CA LEU A 65 8.77 21.92 -33.20
C LEU A 65 9.56 20.94 -32.34
N THR A 66 10.79 20.56 -32.69
CA THR A 66 11.61 19.70 -31.82
C THR A 66 11.96 20.38 -30.50
N LEU A 67 12.32 21.66 -30.52
CA LEU A 67 12.60 22.44 -29.31
C LEU A 67 11.34 22.62 -28.46
N THR A 68 10.21 22.93 -29.10
CA THR A 68 8.90 23.03 -28.45
C THR A 68 8.44 21.66 -27.90
N ARG A 69 8.66 20.57 -28.63
CA ARG A 69 8.29 19.22 -28.21
C ARG A 69 9.17 18.71 -27.06
N GLN A 70 10.42 19.15 -26.95
CA GLN A 70 11.25 18.87 -25.78
C GLN A 70 10.74 19.65 -24.57
N ALA A 71 10.42 20.94 -24.72
CA ALA A 71 9.90 21.78 -23.63
C ALA A 71 8.48 21.40 -23.15
N PHE A 72 7.57 21.01 -24.06
CA PHE A 72 6.18 20.63 -23.73
C PHE A 72 5.95 19.12 -23.68
N GLY A 73 6.93 18.31 -24.07
CA GLY A 73 6.84 16.86 -24.03
C GLY A 73 7.12 16.27 -22.65
N GLU A 74 7.91 16.97 -21.83
CA GLU A 74 8.25 16.53 -20.47
C GLU A 74 7.01 16.36 -19.57
N PRO A 75 6.05 17.31 -19.51
CA PRO A 75 4.81 17.12 -18.75
C PRO A 75 3.99 15.91 -19.21
N LEU A 76 3.90 15.69 -20.54
CA LEU A 76 3.17 14.55 -21.10
C LEU A 76 3.86 13.22 -20.81
N ARG A 77 5.20 13.19 -20.83
CA ARG A 77 5.99 12.00 -20.47
C ARG A 77 5.85 11.68 -18.98
N ALA A 78 5.96 12.68 -18.11
CA ALA A 78 5.75 12.53 -16.67
C ALA A 78 4.35 11.98 -16.36
N TYR A 79 3.31 12.55 -16.99
CA TYR A 79 1.94 12.08 -16.84
C TYR A 79 1.74 10.64 -17.34
N ARG A 80 2.33 10.28 -18.48
CA ARG A 80 2.28 8.91 -19.01
C ARG A 80 2.99 7.93 -18.09
N ARG A 81 4.18 8.28 -17.57
CA ARG A 81 4.93 7.48 -16.59
C ARG A 81 4.09 7.26 -15.34
N HIS A 82 3.52 8.33 -14.77
CA HIS A 82 2.63 8.23 -13.62
C HIS A 82 1.44 7.30 -13.89
N ARG A 83 0.75 7.43 -15.03
CA ARG A 83 -0.37 6.54 -15.37
C ARG A 83 0.05 5.09 -15.59
N ARG A 84 1.24 4.84 -16.15
CA ARG A 84 1.79 3.48 -16.28
C ARG A 84 2.11 2.90 -14.90
N GLY A 85 2.82 3.65 -14.06
CA GLY A 85 3.13 3.26 -12.68
C GLY A 85 1.88 2.97 -11.85
N VAL A 86 0.85 3.81 -11.92
CA VAL A 86 -0.44 3.55 -11.24
C VAL A 86 -1.06 2.23 -11.71
N ARG A 87 -1.02 1.93 -13.01
CA ARG A 87 -1.59 0.67 -13.52
C ARG A 87 -0.75 -0.54 -13.14
N ALA A 88 0.57 -0.45 -13.21
CA ALA A 88 1.48 -1.53 -12.85
C ALA A 88 1.33 -1.87 -11.36
N LEU A 89 1.48 -0.88 -10.46
CA LEU A 89 1.27 -1.06 -9.02
C LEU A 89 -0.15 -1.52 -8.70
N ALA A 90 -1.17 -0.94 -9.34
CA ALA A 90 -2.55 -1.35 -9.05
C ALA A 90 -2.78 -2.81 -9.43
N ARG A 91 -2.24 -3.30 -10.55
CA ARG A 91 -2.32 -4.71 -10.93
C ARG A 91 -1.60 -5.58 -9.91
N GLN A 92 -0.34 -5.25 -9.61
CA GLN A 92 0.49 -5.99 -8.66
C GLN A 92 -0.14 -6.08 -7.28
N LEU A 93 -0.59 -4.95 -6.73
CA LEU A 93 -1.22 -4.88 -5.42
C LEU A 93 -2.61 -5.53 -5.41
N SER A 94 -3.36 -5.45 -6.50
CA SER A 94 -4.70 -6.06 -6.58
C SER A 94 -4.65 -7.57 -6.80
N ASP A 95 -3.53 -8.12 -7.23
CA ASP A 95 -3.35 -9.56 -7.37
C ASP A 95 -3.09 -10.20 -5.99
N PRO A 96 -3.97 -11.10 -5.50
CA PRO A 96 -3.75 -11.80 -4.24
C PRO A 96 -2.45 -12.61 -4.22
N ARG A 97 -1.97 -13.09 -5.38
CA ARG A 97 -0.72 -13.86 -5.48
C ARG A 97 0.52 -12.99 -5.40
N GLY A 98 0.43 -11.72 -5.82
CA GLY A 98 1.58 -10.81 -5.88
C GLY A 98 2.26 -10.59 -4.52
N GLY A 99 1.48 -10.43 -3.44
CA GLY A 99 2.04 -10.30 -2.09
C GLY A 99 2.72 -11.59 -1.59
N LEU A 100 2.15 -12.76 -1.91
CA LEU A 100 2.74 -14.05 -1.58
C LEU A 100 4.02 -14.31 -2.36
N LEU A 101 4.09 -13.89 -3.62
CA LEU A 101 5.29 -14.00 -4.45
C LEU A 101 6.46 -13.20 -3.85
N VAL A 102 6.26 -11.92 -3.54
CA VAL A 102 7.30 -11.08 -2.90
C VAL A 102 7.83 -11.73 -1.62
N ARG A 103 6.90 -12.25 -0.83
CA ARG A 103 7.22 -12.94 0.41
C ARG A 103 8.06 -14.20 0.18
N ARG A 104 7.65 -15.05 -0.76
CA ARG A 104 8.41 -16.26 -1.15
C ARG A 104 9.79 -15.93 -1.69
N LEU A 105 9.94 -14.83 -2.43
CA LEU A 105 11.23 -14.36 -2.91
C LEU A 105 12.15 -13.96 -1.75
N LEU A 106 11.63 -13.24 -0.75
CA LEU A 106 12.39 -12.89 0.45
C LEU A 106 12.75 -14.13 1.28
N ASP A 107 11.80 -15.04 1.48
CA ASP A 107 12.01 -16.28 2.24
C ASP A 107 13.02 -17.21 1.53
N SER A 108 12.95 -17.34 0.21
CA SER A 108 13.90 -18.14 -0.58
C SER A 108 15.29 -17.53 -0.63
N ALA A 109 15.41 -16.20 -0.79
CA ALA A 109 16.70 -15.52 -0.68
C ALA A 109 17.29 -15.64 0.74
N ALA A 110 16.46 -15.54 1.78
CA ALA A 110 16.90 -15.72 3.16
C ALA A 110 17.39 -17.15 3.42
N ALA A 111 16.69 -18.16 2.88
CA ALA A 111 17.10 -19.55 2.97
C ALA A 111 18.45 -19.81 2.26
N ALA A 112 18.66 -19.20 1.09
CA ALA A 112 19.93 -19.26 0.36
C ALA A 112 21.09 -18.54 1.08
N LEU A 113 20.78 -17.60 1.98
CA LEU A 113 21.75 -16.87 2.80
C LEU A 113 21.94 -17.48 4.21
N ALA A 114 21.40 -18.65 4.50
CA ALA A 114 21.44 -19.25 5.84
C ALA A 114 22.87 -19.41 6.39
N ASP A 115 23.83 -19.71 5.52
CA ASP A 115 25.25 -19.89 5.87
C ASP A 115 26.09 -18.61 5.76
N ALA A 116 25.45 -17.45 5.49
CA ALA A 116 26.09 -16.16 5.32
C ALA A 116 25.75 -15.22 6.49
N PRO A 117 26.49 -15.28 7.62
CA PRO A 117 26.15 -14.52 8.81
C PRO A 117 26.18 -13.00 8.53
N GLY A 118 25.10 -12.33 8.92
CA GLY A 118 24.92 -10.89 8.73
C GLY A 118 24.46 -10.48 7.32
N ALA A 119 24.21 -11.43 6.41
CA ALA A 119 23.57 -11.16 5.14
C ALA A 119 22.04 -11.21 5.28
N VAL A 120 21.35 -10.17 4.79
CA VAL A 120 19.90 -10.03 4.98
C VAL A 120 19.23 -9.54 3.70
N PRO A 121 18.29 -10.29 3.11
CA PRO A 121 17.43 -9.74 2.07
C PRO A 121 16.48 -8.74 2.70
N HIS A 122 16.37 -7.54 2.11
CA HIS A 122 15.57 -6.46 2.70
C HIS A 122 14.64 -5.77 1.70
N ALA A 123 14.86 -5.90 0.39
CA ALA A 123 13.96 -5.33 -0.61
C ALA A 123 13.88 -6.22 -1.84
N VAL A 124 12.76 -6.11 -2.57
CA VAL A 124 12.52 -6.82 -3.82
C VAL A 124 12.09 -5.82 -4.88
N ARG A 125 12.66 -5.89 -6.07
CA ARG A 125 12.14 -5.21 -7.25
C ARG A 125 11.52 -6.25 -8.17
N LEU A 126 10.25 -6.05 -8.49
CA LEU A 126 9.48 -6.94 -9.35
C LEU A 126 9.23 -6.29 -10.71
N GLU A 127 9.71 -6.95 -11.74
CA GLU A 127 9.48 -6.61 -13.14
C GLU A 127 8.70 -7.73 -13.83
N PRO A 128 8.08 -7.47 -14.99
CA PRO A 128 7.49 -8.53 -15.79
C PRO A 128 8.56 -9.57 -16.18
N GLY A 129 8.43 -10.80 -15.65
CA GLY A 129 9.30 -11.93 -15.98
C GLY A 129 10.59 -12.03 -15.16
N TRP A 130 10.88 -11.09 -14.26
CA TRP A 130 12.10 -11.12 -13.45
C TRP A 130 11.88 -10.51 -12.06
N ALA A 131 12.60 -11.05 -11.07
CA ALA A 131 12.70 -10.49 -9.73
C ALA A 131 14.16 -10.19 -9.39
N SER A 132 14.40 -9.08 -8.69
CA SER A 132 15.68 -8.83 -8.03
C SER A 132 15.48 -8.65 -6.53
N VAL A 133 16.31 -9.28 -5.72
CA VAL A 133 16.31 -9.17 -4.25
C VAL A 133 17.57 -8.43 -3.83
N GLN A 134 17.40 -7.28 -3.16
CA GLN A 134 18.48 -6.51 -2.57
C GLN A 134 18.86 -7.11 -1.21
N ILE A 135 20.17 -7.27 -1.00
CA ILE A 135 20.75 -7.97 0.14
C ILE A 135 21.72 -7.02 0.83
N ALA A 136 21.50 -6.80 2.12
CA ALA A 136 22.45 -6.11 2.97
C ALA A 136 23.48 -7.12 3.46
N ALA A 137 24.73 -7.03 2.98
CA ALA A 137 25.83 -7.86 3.44
C ALA A 137 27.17 -7.09 3.37
N ARG A 138 28.12 -7.46 4.23
CA ARG A 138 29.50 -6.93 4.13
C ARG A 138 30.20 -7.41 2.85
N ARG A 139 29.95 -8.66 2.49
CA ARG A 139 30.38 -9.29 1.25
C ARG A 139 29.26 -10.21 0.80
N LEU A 140 28.71 -9.96 -0.39
CA LEU A 140 27.68 -10.80 -0.97
C LEU A 140 28.30 -12.14 -1.39
N PRO A 141 27.80 -13.30 -0.92
CA PRO A 141 28.23 -14.59 -1.44
C PRO A 141 27.77 -14.77 -2.89
N GLU A 142 28.40 -15.71 -3.58
CA GLU A 142 27.95 -16.13 -4.91
C GLU A 142 26.54 -16.74 -4.78
N PRO A 143 25.58 -16.32 -5.62
CA PRO A 143 24.21 -16.81 -5.52
C PRO A 143 24.14 -18.31 -5.88
N PRO A 144 23.45 -19.13 -5.06
CA PRO A 144 23.16 -20.50 -5.44
C PRO A 144 22.01 -20.53 -6.47
N THR A 145 21.99 -21.54 -7.34
CA THR A 145 20.84 -21.80 -8.23
C THR A 145 19.53 -21.85 -7.43
N PRO A 146 18.44 -21.21 -7.88
CA PRO A 146 18.24 -20.57 -9.18
C PRO A 146 18.62 -19.08 -9.23
N TRP A 147 19.22 -18.52 -8.19
CA TRP A 147 19.63 -17.12 -8.17
C TRP A 147 20.83 -16.87 -9.08
N GLU A 148 20.80 -15.74 -9.77
CA GLU A 148 21.87 -15.25 -10.62
C GLU A 148 22.46 -13.96 -10.04
N PRO A 149 23.75 -13.69 -10.24
CA PRO A 149 24.32 -12.41 -9.85
C PRO A 149 23.76 -11.32 -10.77
N ALA A 150 23.53 -10.13 -10.22
CA ALA A 150 23.08 -9.02 -11.02
C ALA A 150 24.06 -8.69 -12.16
N ALA A 151 23.54 -8.59 -13.37
CA ALA A 151 24.35 -8.27 -14.55
C ALA A 151 24.87 -6.82 -14.52
N GLU A 152 24.12 -5.91 -13.91
CA GLU A 152 24.46 -4.49 -13.85
C GLU A 152 25.21 -4.13 -12.55
N PRO A 153 26.20 -3.23 -12.61
CA PRO A 153 26.85 -2.72 -11.42
C PRO A 153 25.83 -1.92 -10.59
N GLY A 154 25.80 -2.17 -9.28
CA GLY A 154 24.84 -1.53 -8.40
C GLY A 154 24.79 -2.15 -7.00
N PRO A 155 23.66 -1.97 -6.29
CA PRO A 155 23.45 -2.56 -4.98
C PRO A 155 23.66 -4.06 -5.01
N GLN A 156 24.17 -4.60 -3.90
CA GLN A 156 24.28 -6.05 -3.72
C GLN A 156 22.91 -6.69 -3.88
N ARG A 157 22.70 -7.38 -5.00
CA ARG A 157 21.41 -7.97 -5.36
C ARG A 157 21.60 -9.28 -6.11
N TRP A 158 20.64 -10.17 -5.93
CA TRP A 158 20.48 -11.40 -6.70
C TRP A 158 19.26 -11.28 -7.60
N GLU A 159 19.34 -11.86 -8.78
CA GLU A 159 18.30 -11.83 -9.81
C GLU A 159 17.74 -13.23 -10.02
N LEU A 160 16.47 -13.31 -10.39
CA LEU A 160 15.78 -14.55 -10.65
C LEU A 160 14.81 -14.38 -11.84
N PRO A 161 14.95 -15.17 -12.91
CA PRO A 161 13.92 -15.26 -13.94
C PRO A 161 12.64 -15.83 -13.36
N LEU A 162 11.53 -15.16 -13.64
CA LEU A 162 10.18 -15.62 -13.32
C LEU A 162 9.55 -16.19 -14.59
N ASP A 163 10.07 -17.32 -15.06
CA ASP A 163 9.40 -18.15 -16.07
C ASP A 163 8.39 -19.08 -15.35
N ASP A 164 7.19 -19.22 -15.92
CA ASP A 164 5.94 -19.70 -15.29
C ASP A 164 6.04 -20.55 -13.98
N GLU A 165 5.44 -19.99 -12.92
CA GLU A 165 5.02 -20.47 -11.57
C GLU A 165 5.78 -21.56 -10.77
N ASP A 166 6.75 -22.33 -11.28
CA ASP A 166 7.18 -23.59 -10.63
C ASP A 166 8.62 -23.67 -10.07
N ALA A 167 9.44 -22.61 -10.11
CA ALA A 167 10.88 -22.73 -9.78
C ALA A 167 11.37 -21.97 -8.53
N LEU A 168 10.49 -21.52 -7.63
CA LEU A 168 10.96 -21.00 -6.33
C LEU A 168 11.16 -22.16 -5.35
N PRO A 169 12.40 -22.46 -4.92
CA PRO A 169 12.62 -23.48 -3.90
C PRO A 169 11.83 -23.12 -2.63
N PRO A 170 11.27 -24.10 -1.91
CA PRO A 170 10.49 -23.84 -0.71
C PRO A 170 11.36 -23.05 0.29
N GLY A 171 10.97 -21.81 0.56
CA GLY A 171 11.67 -20.95 1.49
C GLY A 171 11.65 -21.58 2.87
N ARG A 172 12.82 -21.93 3.40
CA ARG A 172 12.94 -22.26 4.82
C ARG A 172 12.69 -20.97 5.61
N THR A 173 11.91 -21.06 6.70
CA THR A 173 11.74 -19.93 7.60
C THR A 173 13.13 -19.49 8.08
N ARG A 174 13.40 -18.19 7.98
CA ARG A 174 14.66 -17.56 8.37
C ARG A 174 15.16 -18.05 9.73
N ALA A 175 16.27 -18.78 9.74
CA ALA A 175 16.92 -19.19 10.98
C ALA A 175 17.37 -17.92 11.73
N GLY A 176 16.86 -17.72 12.95
CA GLY A 176 17.23 -16.58 13.80
C GLY A 176 16.42 -15.28 13.60
N ALA A 177 15.47 -15.20 12.67
CA ALA A 177 14.50 -14.11 12.64
C ALA A 177 13.12 -14.62 13.06
N HIS A 178 12.70 -14.27 14.28
CA HIS A 178 11.40 -14.67 14.82
C HIS A 178 10.18 -14.13 14.05
N LEU A 179 10.37 -13.26 13.05
CA LEU A 179 9.30 -12.61 12.30
C LEU A 179 9.33 -13.00 10.83
N ARG A 180 8.17 -13.41 10.30
CA ARG A 180 8.00 -13.69 8.87
C ARG A 180 8.08 -12.35 8.10
N PRO A 181 8.70 -12.30 6.90
CA PRO A 181 8.81 -11.06 6.12
C PRO A 181 7.52 -10.27 6.01
N LEU A 182 7.64 -8.95 6.08
CA LEU A 182 6.53 -7.99 6.01
C LEU A 182 6.75 -7.02 4.83
N PRO A 183 6.56 -7.48 3.59
CA PRO A 183 6.82 -6.68 2.41
C PRO A 183 5.76 -5.59 2.20
N VAL A 184 6.19 -4.37 1.92
CA VAL A 184 5.35 -3.22 1.59
C VAL A 184 5.87 -2.54 0.32
N ALA A 185 5.00 -2.24 -0.64
CA ALA A 185 5.41 -1.49 -1.82
C ALA A 185 5.68 -0.03 -1.44
N VAL A 186 6.83 0.50 -1.83
CA VAL A 186 7.26 1.88 -1.56
C VAL A 186 7.17 2.77 -2.81
N GLY A 187 7.15 2.19 -4.01
CA GLY A 187 7.01 2.93 -5.26
C GLY A 187 7.43 2.14 -6.50
N MET A 188 7.71 2.89 -7.56
CA MET A 188 8.25 2.37 -8.82
C MET A 188 9.70 2.81 -9.01
N ALA A 189 10.59 1.89 -9.37
CA ALA A 189 11.89 2.23 -9.93
C ALA A 189 11.87 1.83 -11.41
N ASP A 190 11.94 2.81 -12.31
CA ASP A 190 11.71 2.61 -13.75
C ASP A 190 10.34 1.96 -14.04
N ASP A 191 10.33 0.68 -14.42
CA ASP A 191 9.12 -0.13 -14.62
C ASP A 191 8.95 -1.25 -13.58
N ALA A 192 9.82 -1.31 -12.56
CA ALA A 192 9.80 -2.27 -11.47
C ALA A 192 8.99 -1.77 -10.27
N CYS A 193 8.18 -2.65 -9.68
CA CYS A 193 7.55 -2.41 -8.38
C CYS A 193 8.56 -2.67 -7.27
N VAL A 194 8.87 -1.66 -6.46
CA VAL A 194 9.83 -1.80 -5.35
C VAL A 194 9.08 -2.09 -4.05
N HIS A 195 9.43 -3.22 -3.43
CA HIS A 195 8.93 -3.67 -2.15
C HIS A 195 10.05 -3.65 -1.10
N LEU A 196 9.75 -3.19 0.10
CA LEU A 196 10.65 -3.19 1.25
C LEU A 196 10.12 -4.15 2.31
N ASP A 197 10.98 -5.02 2.84
CA ASP A 197 10.66 -5.85 4.01
C ASP A 197 10.88 -5.06 5.29
N LEU A 198 9.78 -4.66 5.94
CA LEU A 198 9.84 -3.89 7.18
C LEU A 198 10.35 -4.73 8.38
N ALA A 199 10.37 -6.06 8.26
CA ALA A 199 10.85 -6.95 9.31
C ALA A 199 12.36 -7.25 9.22
N ALA A 200 13.01 -6.94 8.10
CA ALA A 200 14.38 -7.33 7.81
C ALA A 200 15.45 -6.54 8.60
N GLY A 201 15.12 -5.37 9.12
CA GLY A 201 16.07 -4.45 9.75
C GLY A 201 15.72 -4.04 11.18
N PRO A 202 15.91 -2.75 11.54
CA PRO A 202 15.70 -2.25 12.90
C PRO A 202 14.24 -2.24 13.34
N ARG A 203 13.29 -2.53 12.43
CA ARG A 203 11.84 -2.57 12.67
C ARG A 203 11.23 -1.25 13.17
N LEU A 204 12.01 -0.18 13.22
CA LEU A 204 11.55 1.20 13.35
C LEU A 204 11.90 1.95 12.06
N ILE A 205 10.88 2.26 11.27
CA ILE A 205 11.01 2.92 9.97
C ILE A 205 10.42 4.32 10.08
N THR A 206 11.23 5.33 9.81
CA THR A 206 10.79 6.72 9.76
C THR A 206 10.50 7.12 8.33
N VAL A 207 9.48 7.95 8.14
CA VAL A 207 9.24 8.63 6.86
C VAL A 207 9.55 10.10 7.07
N GLU A 208 10.40 10.69 6.22
CA GLU A 208 10.93 12.04 6.38
C GLU A 208 10.78 12.86 5.09
N GLY A 209 10.94 14.18 5.17
CA GLY A 209 10.96 15.09 4.02
C GLY A 209 9.67 15.91 3.89
N ASP A 210 9.20 16.10 2.65
CA ASP A 210 8.03 16.92 2.33
C ASP A 210 6.78 16.41 3.08
N THR A 211 6.14 17.26 3.87
CA THR A 211 5.04 16.87 4.76
C THR A 211 3.87 16.21 4.02
N ALA A 212 3.49 16.74 2.85
CA ALA A 212 2.35 16.21 2.11
C ALA A 212 2.69 14.87 1.42
N ALA A 213 3.90 14.71 0.89
CA ALA A 213 4.36 13.46 0.31
C ALA A 213 4.57 12.38 1.38
N ARG A 214 5.17 12.74 2.51
CA ARG A 214 5.41 11.89 3.68
C ARG A 214 4.12 11.30 4.23
N ASN A 215 3.11 12.14 4.49
CA ASN A 215 1.81 11.67 4.97
C ASN A 215 1.15 10.72 3.98
N ARG A 216 1.22 11.01 2.67
CA ARG A 216 0.67 10.14 1.62
C ARG A 216 1.38 8.78 1.56
N LEU A 217 2.71 8.75 1.69
CA LEU A 217 3.49 7.52 1.69
C LEU A 217 3.18 6.69 2.95
N LEU A 218 3.24 7.30 4.14
CA LEU A 218 2.94 6.63 5.41
C LEU A 218 1.53 6.02 5.40
N GLN A 219 0.52 6.78 4.96
CA GLN A 219 -0.86 6.29 4.85
C GLN A 219 -0.99 5.17 3.80
N ALA A 220 -0.29 5.26 2.67
CA ALA A 220 -0.30 4.21 1.67
C ALA A 220 0.39 2.92 2.17
N MET A 221 1.45 3.02 2.97
CA MET A 221 2.10 1.87 3.61
C MET A 221 1.18 1.24 4.66
N ALA A 222 0.60 2.03 5.55
CA ALA A 222 -0.36 1.57 6.55
C ALA A 222 -1.57 0.88 5.90
N ALA A 223 -2.13 1.49 4.86
CA ALA A 223 -3.27 0.93 4.11
C ALA A 223 -2.92 -0.32 3.30
N GLN A 224 -1.64 -0.60 3.01
CA GLN A 224 -1.23 -1.88 2.42
C GLN A 224 -1.15 -2.97 3.48
N LEU A 225 -0.62 -2.63 4.66
CA LEU A 225 -0.49 -3.54 5.80
C LEU A 225 -1.84 -3.91 6.42
N ASP A 226 -2.83 -3.02 6.36
CA ASP A 226 -4.19 -3.27 6.84
C ASP A 226 -5.03 -4.18 5.91
N ARG A 227 -4.46 -4.58 4.76
CA ARG A 227 -5.18 -5.42 3.80
C ARG A 227 -5.22 -6.89 4.25
N PRO A 228 -6.29 -7.63 3.90
CA PRO A 228 -6.36 -9.06 4.14
C PRO A 228 -5.15 -9.79 3.53
N GLY A 229 -4.53 -10.69 4.30
CA GLY A 229 -3.40 -11.51 3.84
C GLY A 229 -2.02 -10.84 3.92
N SER A 230 -1.92 -9.60 4.42
CA SER A 230 -0.62 -8.94 4.66
C SER A 230 0.23 -9.65 5.71
N GLY A 231 -0.42 -10.36 6.65
CA GLY A 231 0.23 -10.95 7.83
C GLY A 231 0.52 -9.93 8.93
N ALA A 232 0.00 -8.70 8.83
CA ALA A 232 0.11 -7.67 9.86
C ALA A 232 -1.23 -7.43 10.58
N SER A 233 -1.13 -7.08 11.85
CA SER A 233 -2.20 -6.44 12.63
C SER A 233 -1.83 -4.98 12.82
N VAL A 234 -2.49 -4.07 12.12
CA VAL A 234 -2.13 -2.65 12.11
C VAL A 234 -2.86 -1.90 13.22
N VAL A 235 -2.11 -1.18 14.04
CA VAL A 235 -2.62 -0.27 15.05
C VAL A 235 -2.16 1.13 14.72
N VAL A 236 -3.11 2.04 14.53
CA VAL A 236 -2.85 3.43 14.15
C VAL A 236 -3.06 4.32 15.37
N ALA A 237 -1.99 5.02 15.79
CA ALA A 237 -2.06 5.99 16.86
C ALA A 237 -2.79 7.28 16.42
N ASP A 238 -3.24 8.04 17.41
CA ASP A 238 -3.82 9.36 17.18
C ASP A 238 -2.86 10.28 16.40
N GLY A 239 -3.42 11.18 15.59
CA GLY A 239 -2.66 12.16 14.79
C GLY A 239 -2.10 11.67 13.45
N VAL A 240 -2.14 10.37 13.12
CA VAL A 240 -1.64 9.84 11.83
C VAL A 240 -2.55 10.18 10.65
N HIS A 241 -3.87 10.11 10.85
CA HIS A 241 -4.84 10.37 9.79
C HIS A 241 -5.97 11.25 10.32
N PRO A 242 -6.30 12.37 9.65
CA PRO A 242 -7.24 13.37 10.19
C PRO A 242 -8.67 12.83 10.39
N GLN A 243 -9.04 11.77 9.67
CA GLN A 243 -10.37 11.14 9.77
C GLN A 243 -10.37 9.87 10.62
N HIS A 244 -9.22 9.46 11.20
CA HIS A 244 -9.12 8.28 12.05
C HIS A 244 -8.66 8.70 13.44
N ARG A 245 -9.57 8.59 14.42
CA ARG A 245 -9.24 8.84 15.82
C ARG A 245 -8.64 7.58 16.43
N GLY A 246 -7.33 7.46 16.32
CA GLY A 246 -6.56 6.39 16.95
C GLY A 246 -6.46 6.57 18.47
N GLU A 247 -5.94 5.56 19.16
CA GLU A 247 -5.62 5.67 20.58
C GLU A 247 -4.33 6.50 20.77
N ARG A 248 -4.22 7.20 21.91
CA ARG A 248 -2.99 7.94 22.25
C ARG A 248 -1.81 6.98 22.33
N LEU A 249 -0.67 7.38 21.76
CA LEU A 249 0.52 6.54 21.65
C LEU A 249 0.98 5.97 23.01
N ASP A 250 0.94 6.75 24.09
CA ASP A 250 1.35 6.28 25.42
C ASP A 250 0.49 5.13 25.96
N ALA A 251 -0.81 5.14 25.67
CA ALA A 251 -1.73 4.09 26.08
C ALA A 251 -1.51 2.82 25.24
N LEU A 252 -1.29 2.98 23.93
CA LEU A 252 -0.89 1.89 23.04
C LEU A 252 0.42 1.23 23.48
N LEU A 253 1.44 2.03 23.78
CA LEU A 253 2.75 1.52 24.23
C LEU A 253 2.61 0.69 25.51
N ARG A 254 1.84 1.16 26.51
CA ARG A 254 1.59 0.39 27.73
C ARG A 254 0.92 -0.96 27.43
N LYS A 255 -0.07 -1.00 26.53
CA LYS A 255 -0.73 -2.24 26.14
C LYS A 255 0.24 -3.21 25.46
N LEU A 256 1.07 -2.69 24.56
CA LEU A 256 2.06 -3.50 23.82
C LEU A 256 3.17 -4.03 24.72
N GLU A 257 3.68 -3.21 25.65
CA GLU A 257 4.65 -3.63 26.66
C GLU A 257 4.06 -4.71 27.58
N THR A 258 2.80 -4.55 28.00
CA THR A 258 2.10 -5.56 28.80
C THR A 258 1.94 -6.87 28.02
N ALA A 259 1.52 -6.79 26.75
CA ALA A 259 1.37 -7.95 25.89
C ALA A 259 2.71 -8.65 25.58
N ALA A 260 3.80 -7.88 25.45
CA ALA A 260 5.13 -8.43 25.22
C ALA A 260 5.76 -9.05 26.49
N ALA A 261 5.35 -8.61 27.68
CA ALA A 261 5.79 -9.18 28.95
C ALA A 261 5.09 -10.51 29.31
N VAL A 262 3.91 -10.77 28.73
CA VAL A 262 3.26 -12.07 28.81
C VAL A 262 3.93 -12.98 27.78
N ASP A 263 4.84 -13.84 28.24
CA ASP A 263 5.64 -14.72 27.39
C ASP A 263 4.73 -15.55 26.46
N PRO A 264 4.88 -15.48 25.13
CA PRO A 264 4.14 -16.34 24.21
C PRO A 264 4.57 -17.83 24.29
N GLY A 265 5.53 -18.17 25.15
CA GLY A 265 6.20 -19.48 25.21
C GLY A 265 5.66 -20.55 26.18
N GLU A 266 4.66 -20.30 27.03
CA GLU A 266 4.26 -21.28 28.07
C GLU A 266 3.09 -22.22 27.73
N GLY A 267 2.62 -22.33 26.48
CA GLY A 267 1.45 -23.19 26.21
C GLY A 267 1.24 -23.77 24.81
N GLN A 268 2.17 -23.60 23.87
CA GLN A 268 1.97 -24.10 22.51
C GLN A 268 2.99 -25.19 22.20
N GLU A 269 2.63 -26.46 22.47
CA GLU A 269 3.34 -27.59 21.89
C GLU A 269 3.37 -27.45 20.36
N PRO A 270 4.48 -27.81 19.70
CA PRO A 270 4.58 -27.76 18.25
C PRO A 270 3.71 -28.86 17.64
N ASP A 271 2.44 -28.56 17.38
CA ASP A 271 1.59 -29.41 16.56
C ASP A 271 2.21 -29.51 15.16
N GLU A 272 2.77 -30.68 14.87
CA GLU A 272 3.10 -31.10 13.52
C GLU A 272 1.79 -31.12 12.71
N ILE A 273 1.82 -30.46 11.53
CA ILE A 273 0.74 -30.37 10.53
C ILE A 273 -0.17 -29.12 10.68
N GLY A 274 0.31 -27.98 10.16
CA GLY A 274 -0.55 -26.87 9.73
C GLY A 274 0.08 -25.49 9.87
N GLU A 275 0.40 -24.82 8.76
CA GLU A 275 0.88 -23.43 8.66
C GLU A 275 -0.09 -22.34 9.19
N SER A 276 -1.09 -22.70 10.00
CA SER A 276 -2.24 -21.86 10.34
C SER A 276 -2.15 -21.10 11.67
N GLY A 277 -1.01 -21.16 12.39
CA GLY A 277 -0.96 -20.71 13.80
C GLY A 277 -0.08 -19.53 14.17
N ARG A 278 0.69 -18.90 13.26
CA ARG A 278 1.55 -17.76 13.66
C ARG A 278 0.74 -16.46 13.73
N ALA A 279 0.69 -15.85 14.92
CA ALA A 279 0.08 -14.56 15.18
C ALA A 279 0.59 -13.49 14.19
N ALA A 280 -0.34 -12.65 13.71
CA ALA A 280 -0.01 -11.55 12.80
C ALA A 280 1.02 -10.59 13.46
N THR A 281 1.97 -10.09 12.66
CA THR A 281 2.96 -9.12 13.16
C THR A 281 2.26 -7.82 13.50
N THR A 282 2.39 -7.37 14.76
CA THR A 282 1.81 -6.10 15.18
C THR A 282 2.58 -4.94 14.56
N VAL A 283 1.88 -4.08 13.81
CA VAL A 283 2.44 -2.87 13.20
C VAL A 283 1.87 -1.64 13.89
N VAL A 284 2.74 -0.80 14.45
CA VAL A 284 2.36 0.47 15.05
C VAL A 284 2.65 1.61 14.09
N VAL A 285 1.62 2.36 13.72
CA VAL A 285 1.77 3.58 12.91
C VAL A 285 1.55 4.79 13.80
N CYS A 286 2.52 5.70 13.90
CA CYS A 286 2.43 6.85 14.78
C CYS A 286 2.95 8.14 14.13
N ALA A 287 2.46 9.29 14.61
CA ALA A 287 2.87 10.59 14.14
C ALA A 287 3.79 11.28 15.16
N ALA A 288 4.99 11.69 14.74
CA ALA A 288 5.92 12.51 15.52
C ALA A 288 6.09 12.06 16.99
N PRO A 289 6.57 10.83 17.26
CA PRO A 289 6.74 10.36 18.62
C PRO A 289 7.73 11.24 19.40
N THR A 290 7.44 11.49 20.66
CA THR A 290 8.39 12.16 21.58
C THR A 290 9.65 11.29 21.77
N PRO A 291 10.79 11.86 22.22
CA PRO A 291 12.00 11.09 22.46
C PRO A 291 11.80 9.90 23.41
N GLU A 292 10.91 10.03 24.39
CA GLU A 292 10.61 8.94 25.31
C GLU A 292 9.78 7.83 24.64
N GLN A 293 8.74 8.21 23.89
CA GLN A 293 7.96 7.25 23.11
C GLN A 293 8.83 6.52 22.07
N ALA A 294 9.76 7.25 21.44
CA ALA A 294 10.73 6.70 20.50
C ALA A 294 11.65 5.65 21.14
N ARG A 295 12.14 5.89 22.36
CA ARG A 295 12.93 4.90 23.12
C ARG A 295 12.13 3.63 23.39
N ARG A 296 10.89 3.77 23.85
CA ARG A 296 9.98 2.64 24.12
C ARG A 296 9.64 1.86 22.84
N LEU A 297 9.35 2.56 21.74
CA LEU A 297 9.16 1.94 20.42
C LEU A 297 10.39 1.18 19.94
N SER A 298 11.59 1.76 20.13
CA SER A 298 12.85 1.13 19.76
C SER A 298 13.11 -0.16 20.55
N ALA A 299 12.79 -0.16 21.85
CA ALA A 299 12.91 -1.36 22.69
C ALA A 299 11.94 -2.47 22.25
N LEU A 300 10.67 -2.12 21.98
CA LEU A 300 9.68 -3.06 21.46
C LEU A 300 10.08 -3.61 20.07
N ALA A 301 10.59 -2.75 19.18
CA ALA A 301 11.08 -3.14 17.86
C ALA A 301 12.29 -4.10 17.95
N ALA A 302 13.24 -3.80 18.84
CA ALA A 302 14.41 -4.64 19.09
C ALA A 302 14.03 -6.02 19.65
N SER A 303 13.03 -6.10 20.53
CA SER A 303 12.47 -7.38 21.03
C SER A 303 11.75 -8.19 19.95
N GLY A 304 11.34 -7.55 18.85
CA GLY A 304 10.53 -8.17 17.80
C GLY A 304 9.03 -8.27 18.11
N ALA A 305 8.57 -7.67 19.20
CA ALA A 305 7.14 -7.58 19.50
C ALA A 305 6.37 -6.77 18.44
N VAL A 306 7.01 -5.75 17.84
CA VAL A 306 6.36 -4.84 16.90
C VAL A 306 7.25 -4.44 15.73
N VAL A 307 6.61 -4.01 14.64
CA VAL A 307 7.20 -3.17 13.59
C VAL A 307 6.57 -1.79 13.68
N CYS A 308 7.35 -0.72 13.64
CA CYS A 308 6.86 0.64 13.77
C CYS A 308 7.12 1.48 12.51
N LEU A 309 6.08 2.19 12.07
CA LEU A 309 6.13 3.23 11.05
C LEU A 309 5.88 4.59 11.71
N ALA A 310 6.90 5.45 11.74
CA ALA A 310 6.83 6.75 12.38
C ALA A 310 6.85 7.90 11.36
N ASP A 311 5.94 8.85 11.52
CA ASP A 311 5.99 10.12 10.79
C ASP A 311 7.07 11.04 11.37
N GLY A 312 8.06 11.40 10.57
CA GLY A 312 9.13 12.32 10.95
C GLY A 312 10.35 11.63 11.57
N ARG A 313 11.30 12.45 12.02
CA ARG A 313 12.59 11.99 12.55
C ARG A 313 12.46 11.40 13.93
N VAL A 314 13.13 10.27 14.13
CA VAL A 314 13.21 9.57 15.41
C VAL A 314 14.67 9.22 15.67
N ALA A 315 15.13 9.42 16.90
CA ALA A 315 16.48 9.03 17.30
C ALA A 315 16.54 7.51 17.56
N GLY A 316 17.64 6.87 17.14
CA GLY A 316 17.88 5.44 17.40
C GLY A 316 18.33 4.69 16.15
N HIS A 317 18.31 3.36 16.24
CA HIS A 317 18.53 2.49 15.09
C HIS A 317 17.25 2.46 14.25
N THR A 318 17.25 3.16 13.11
CA THR A 318 16.07 3.29 12.24
C THR A 318 16.46 3.20 10.78
N TRP A 319 15.50 2.86 9.92
CA TRP A 319 15.58 3.14 8.48
C TRP A 319 14.77 4.39 8.16
N ALA A 320 15.34 5.30 7.36
CA ALA A 320 14.73 6.58 7.05
C ALA A 320 14.36 6.67 5.56
N LEU A 321 13.05 6.55 5.30
CA LEU A 321 12.48 6.77 3.97
C LEU A 321 12.30 8.28 3.75
N ARG A 322 13.21 8.91 2.98
CA ARG A 322 13.15 10.34 2.68
C ARG A 322 12.36 10.57 1.41
N VAL A 323 11.25 11.30 1.49
CA VAL A 323 10.38 11.61 0.36
C VAL A 323 10.39 13.11 0.01
N ASP A 324 10.57 13.42 -1.27
CA ASP A 324 10.51 14.78 -1.77
C ASP A 324 9.08 15.20 -2.18
N GLY A 325 8.88 16.48 -2.48
CA GLY A 325 7.57 17.00 -2.90
C GLY A 325 7.05 16.44 -4.24
N ARG A 326 7.90 15.77 -5.03
CA ARG A 326 7.52 15.07 -6.28
C ARG A 326 7.11 13.62 -6.03
N GLY A 327 7.33 13.10 -4.82
CA GLY A 327 7.05 11.73 -4.44
C GLY A 327 8.21 10.77 -4.66
N ARG A 328 9.43 11.26 -4.95
CA ARG A 328 10.62 10.40 -5.00
C ARG A 328 11.02 10.04 -3.57
N VAL A 329 11.15 8.75 -3.30
CA VAL A 329 11.54 8.15 -2.03
C VAL A 329 12.95 7.64 -2.17
N VAL A 330 13.83 8.05 -1.26
CA VAL A 330 15.21 7.61 -1.18
C VAL A 330 15.51 7.15 0.23
N ALA A 331 16.20 6.02 0.36
CA ALA A 331 16.84 5.60 1.60
C ALA A 331 18.28 5.21 1.25
N PRO A 332 19.25 6.14 1.37
CA PRO A 332 20.63 5.89 0.96
C PRO A 332 21.26 4.69 1.66
N GLU A 333 20.92 4.48 2.94
CA GLU A 333 21.36 3.34 3.74
C GLU A 333 20.83 1.99 3.27
N LEU A 334 19.79 1.99 2.43
CA LEU A 334 19.21 0.81 1.78
C LEU A 334 19.49 0.78 0.27
N GLU A 335 20.23 1.77 -0.25
CA GLU A 335 20.40 1.99 -1.68
C GLU A 335 19.07 1.93 -2.47
N LEU A 336 18.04 2.50 -1.84
CA LEU A 336 16.67 2.52 -2.33
C LEU A 336 16.37 3.86 -2.99
N ASP A 337 15.83 3.81 -4.20
CA ASP A 337 15.34 4.96 -4.97
C ASP A 337 14.09 4.55 -5.75
N ALA A 338 12.95 5.18 -5.46
CA ALA A 338 11.67 4.85 -6.06
C ALA A 338 10.75 6.08 -6.17
N ASP A 339 9.86 6.10 -7.16
CA ASP A 339 8.77 7.06 -7.30
C ASP A 339 7.49 6.52 -6.61
N SER A 340 7.12 7.13 -5.48
CA SER A 340 5.89 6.82 -4.73
C SER A 340 4.67 7.62 -5.19
N SER A 341 4.82 8.57 -6.11
CA SER A 341 3.70 9.35 -6.64
C SER A 341 2.52 8.51 -7.18
N PRO A 342 2.71 7.33 -7.83
CA PRO A 342 1.60 6.48 -8.23
C PRO A 342 0.97 5.65 -7.08
N LEU A 343 1.67 5.47 -5.96
CA LEU A 343 1.35 4.48 -4.94
C LEU A 343 -0.03 4.70 -4.32
N GLY A 344 -0.35 5.92 -3.88
CA GLY A 344 -1.63 6.21 -3.22
C GLY A 344 -2.84 5.84 -4.09
N ARG A 345 -2.80 6.12 -5.41
CA ARG A 345 -3.88 5.75 -6.33
C ARG A 345 -3.94 4.23 -6.56
N ALA A 346 -2.79 3.58 -6.62
CA ALA A 346 -2.71 2.12 -6.78
C ALA A 346 -3.25 1.39 -5.55
N VAL A 347 -2.90 1.82 -4.34
CA VAL A 347 -3.41 1.26 -3.08
C VAL A 347 -4.93 1.42 -2.98
N VAL A 348 -5.46 2.60 -3.30
CA VAL A 348 -6.92 2.81 -3.34
C VAL A 348 -7.60 1.87 -4.33
N ALA A 349 -7.00 1.61 -5.50
CA ALA A 349 -7.53 0.65 -6.46
C ALA A 349 -7.52 -0.78 -5.90
N ALA A 350 -6.42 -1.18 -5.24
CA ALA A 350 -6.28 -2.49 -4.62
C ALA A 350 -7.28 -2.72 -3.47
N VAL A 351 -7.42 -1.76 -2.55
CA VAL A 351 -8.42 -1.81 -1.46
C VAL A 351 -9.85 -1.91 -2.02
N ARG A 352 -10.14 -1.19 -3.11
CA ARG A 352 -11.44 -1.31 -3.80
C ARG A 352 -11.63 -2.68 -4.44
N ALA A 353 -10.58 -3.28 -4.98
CA ALA A 353 -10.62 -4.64 -5.54
C ALA A 353 -10.89 -5.67 -4.44
N ASP A 354 -10.24 -5.55 -3.29
CA ASP A 354 -10.46 -6.41 -2.12
C ASP A 354 -11.90 -6.34 -1.62
N ARG A 355 -12.43 -5.12 -1.44
CA ARG A 355 -13.84 -4.93 -1.06
C ARG A 355 -14.82 -5.52 -2.07
N ARG A 356 -14.50 -5.48 -3.38
CA ARG A 356 -15.33 -6.10 -4.43
C ARG A 356 -15.27 -7.63 -4.36
N ARG A 357 -14.11 -8.22 -4.06
CA ARG A 357 -13.95 -9.67 -3.86
C ARG A 357 -14.75 -10.16 -2.67
N LEU A 358 -14.56 -9.52 -1.51
CA LEU A 358 -15.31 -9.87 -0.29
C LEU A 358 -16.82 -9.81 -0.51
N ARG A 359 -17.33 -8.78 -1.18
CA ARG A 359 -18.76 -8.70 -1.52
C ARG A 359 -19.24 -9.84 -2.42
N ARG A 360 -18.42 -10.30 -3.37
CA ARG A 360 -18.78 -11.42 -4.26
C ARG A 360 -18.81 -12.74 -3.50
N GLU A 361 -17.87 -12.94 -2.57
CA GLU A 361 -17.79 -14.13 -1.72
C GLU A 361 -18.94 -14.17 -0.70
N SER A 362 -19.35 -13.02 -0.15
CA SER A 362 -20.48 -12.93 0.79
C SER A 362 -21.86 -12.98 0.12
N THR A 363 -21.96 -12.87 -1.20
CA THR A 363 -23.27 -12.96 -1.88
C THR A 363 -23.63 -14.44 -2.06
N PRO A 364 -24.70 -14.95 -1.43
CA PRO A 364 -25.10 -16.34 -1.61
C PRO A 364 -25.37 -16.58 -3.09
N ARG A 365 -24.74 -17.63 -3.64
CA ARG A 365 -24.84 -18.04 -5.04
C ARG A 365 -26.32 -18.36 -5.33
N ARG A 366 -27.08 -17.38 -5.84
CA ARG A 366 -28.46 -17.60 -6.31
C ARG A 366 -28.38 -18.59 -7.47
N GLY A 367 -28.73 -19.84 -7.19
CA GLY A 367 -28.77 -20.89 -8.20
C GLY A 367 -28.11 -22.21 -7.83
N THR A 368 -27.71 -22.47 -6.58
CA THR A 368 -27.57 -23.88 -6.15
C THR A 368 -28.95 -24.52 -6.26
N PRO A 369 -29.19 -25.51 -7.13
CA PRO A 369 -30.46 -26.21 -7.15
C PRO A 369 -30.60 -26.86 -5.78
N LEU A 370 -31.62 -26.44 -5.02
CA LEU A 370 -32.06 -27.20 -3.87
C LEU A 370 -32.28 -28.64 -4.35
N PRO A 371 -31.66 -29.66 -3.74
CA PRO A 371 -32.04 -31.03 -4.02
C PRO A 371 -33.52 -31.17 -3.65
N ARG A 372 -34.37 -31.22 -4.67
CA ARG A 372 -35.78 -31.54 -4.51
C ARG A 372 -35.86 -32.97 -4.02
N GLY A 373 -36.38 -33.13 -2.81
CA GLY A 373 -37.07 -34.34 -2.38
C GLY A 373 -36.18 -35.39 -1.73
N ARG A 374 -36.17 -35.39 -0.39
CA ARG A 374 -36.61 -36.58 0.33
C ARG A 374 -37.29 -36.18 1.64
N GLU A 375 -38.22 -37.03 2.04
CA GLU A 375 -39.35 -36.75 2.91
C GLU A 375 -39.01 -36.20 4.30
N ARG A 376 -39.96 -35.42 4.81
CA ARG A 376 -40.10 -35.03 6.22
C ARG A 376 -40.11 -36.27 7.11
N GLN A 377 -39.21 -36.33 8.10
CA GLN A 377 -39.48 -36.95 9.38
C GLN A 377 -39.47 -35.85 10.45
N PRO A 378 -40.60 -35.57 11.12
CA PRO A 378 -40.64 -34.70 12.29
C PRO A 378 -40.53 -35.57 13.55
N LEU A 379 -39.34 -35.65 14.18
CA LEU A 379 -39.18 -36.33 15.47
C LEU A 379 -37.85 -35.99 16.17
N GLU A 380 -37.43 -34.72 16.23
CA GLU A 380 -36.30 -34.32 17.10
C GLU A 380 -36.47 -32.93 17.77
N ALA A 381 -37.65 -32.30 17.61
CA ALA A 381 -37.92 -30.96 18.15
C ALA A 381 -38.61 -30.94 19.53
N GLU A 382 -38.99 -32.10 20.09
CA GLU A 382 -39.62 -32.19 21.41
C GLU A 382 -38.62 -32.53 22.53
N GLU A 383 -37.60 -33.37 22.28
CA GLU A 383 -36.61 -33.74 23.31
C GLU A 383 -35.71 -32.58 23.74
N THR A 384 -35.41 -31.63 22.85
CA THR A 384 -34.58 -30.46 23.20
C THR A 384 -35.34 -29.40 24.00
N ARG A 385 -36.68 -29.47 24.05
CA ARG A 385 -37.51 -28.49 24.77
C ARG A 385 -37.75 -28.90 26.23
N GLU A 386 -37.93 -30.20 26.50
CA GLU A 386 -38.06 -30.71 27.88
C GLU A 386 -36.74 -30.61 28.69
N LEU A 387 -35.58 -30.75 28.02
CA LEU A 387 -34.27 -30.55 28.65
C LEU A 387 -33.94 -29.08 28.96
N GLN A 388 -34.60 -28.13 28.29
CA GLN A 388 -34.43 -26.69 28.59
C GLN A 388 -35.36 -26.21 29.71
N GLU A 389 -36.58 -26.75 29.83
CA GLU A 389 -37.50 -26.38 30.91
C GLU A 389 -37.06 -26.93 32.28
N THR A 390 -36.49 -28.14 32.33
CA THR A 390 -35.95 -28.71 33.58
C THR A 390 -34.74 -27.93 34.10
N ARG A 391 -33.92 -27.35 33.22
CA ARG A 391 -32.73 -26.58 33.62
C ARG A 391 -33.03 -25.17 34.13
N LEU A 392 -34.13 -24.56 33.68
CA LEU A 392 -34.56 -23.23 34.12
C LEU A 392 -35.28 -23.24 35.49
N LEU A 393 -35.86 -24.38 35.87
CA LEU A 393 -36.50 -24.56 37.18
C LEU A 393 -35.48 -24.77 38.31
N GLU A 394 -34.37 -25.48 38.05
CA GLU A 394 -33.29 -25.63 39.05
C GLU A 394 -32.53 -24.31 39.32
N GLU A 395 -32.41 -23.43 38.32
CA GLU A 395 -31.67 -22.16 38.47
C GLU A 395 -32.45 -21.10 39.26
N THR A 396 -33.78 -21.27 39.41
CA THR A 396 -34.63 -20.35 40.18
C THR A 396 -34.76 -20.73 41.66
N GLU A 397 -34.53 -21.98 42.04
CA GLU A 397 -34.51 -22.39 43.47
C GLU A 397 -33.22 -21.97 44.19
N VAL A 398 -32.08 -21.89 43.49
CA VAL A 398 -30.78 -21.55 44.11
C VAL A 398 -30.63 -20.05 44.44
N LEU A 399 -31.45 -19.18 43.84
CA LEU A 399 -31.38 -17.73 44.05
C LEU A 399 -32.25 -17.21 45.20
N GLN A 400 -33.10 -18.05 45.81
CA GLN A 400 -34.01 -17.62 46.88
C GLN A 400 -33.49 -17.89 48.31
N GLU A 401 -32.38 -18.61 48.48
CA GLU A 401 -31.89 -19.02 49.81
C GLU A 401 -30.77 -18.12 50.39
N LYS A 402 -30.38 -17.04 49.71
CA LYS A 402 -29.24 -16.19 50.14
C LYS A 402 -29.61 -14.71 50.27
N SER A 403 -30.57 -14.39 51.14
CA SER A 403 -30.80 -13.01 51.62
C SER A 403 -31.47 -12.94 52.98
N THR A 404 -30.69 -13.15 54.04
CA THR A 404 -30.86 -12.63 55.42
C THR A 404 -29.50 -12.89 56.10
N GLU A 405 -28.71 -11.95 56.63
CA GLU A 405 -28.89 -11.18 57.88
C GLU A 405 -27.52 -10.48 58.14
N ALA A 406 -27.41 -9.15 58.07
CA ALA A 406 -27.37 -8.14 59.15
C ALA A 406 -26.07 -8.00 60.01
N THR A 407 -25.60 -6.74 60.09
CA THR A 407 -25.08 -6.00 61.27
C THR A 407 -23.57 -5.64 61.35
N ALA A 408 -23.33 -4.33 61.50
CA ALA A 408 -22.05 -3.66 61.76
C ALA A 408 -21.54 -3.84 63.22
N PRO A 409 -20.29 -3.42 63.55
CA PRO A 409 -20.21 -2.15 64.27
C PRO A 409 -18.96 -1.27 63.99
N ILE A 410 -19.10 -0.04 64.50
CA ILE A 410 -18.23 1.14 64.53
C ILE A 410 -16.91 0.93 65.28
N ARG A 411 -15.81 1.56 64.82
CA ARG A 411 -14.77 2.15 65.71
C ARG A 411 -13.92 3.22 65.01
N THR A 412 -13.79 4.35 65.71
CA THR A 412 -12.95 5.55 65.50
C THR A 412 -11.49 5.35 65.94
N THR A 413 -10.53 6.03 65.29
CA THR A 413 -9.38 6.79 65.87
C THR A 413 -8.40 7.22 64.73
N THR A 414 -8.15 8.51 64.45
CA THR A 414 -7.19 9.48 65.04
C THR A 414 -5.86 9.60 64.26
N THR A 415 -5.42 10.85 64.03
CA THR A 415 -4.01 11.33 63.84
C THR A 415 -3.30 10.93 62.54
N GLY A 416 -2.56 11.79 61.83
CA GLY A 416 -2.12 13.18 62.05
C GLY A 416 -1.15 13.60 60.92
N SER A 417 -0.83 14.90 60.87
CA SER A 417 0.36 15.60 60.36
C SER A 417 1.17 14.98 59.19
N GLY A 418 1.54 15.70 58.13
CA GLY A 418 1.80 17.12 57.99
C GLY A 418 3.08 17.30 57.14
N LEU A 419 3.28 18.54 56.63
CA LEU A 419 4.57 19.12 56.20
C LEU A 419 5.14 18.57 54.88
N LEU A 420 5.82 19.30 53.99
CA LEU A 420 6.27 20.70 53.84
C LEU A 420 6.77 20.77 52.38
N ALA A 421 6.43 21.82 51.65
CA ALA A 421 7.38 22.81 51.11
C ALA A 421 8.31 22.37 49.97
N GLU A 422 8.20 23.16 48.90
CA GLU A 422 9.17 23.52 47.87
C GLU A 422 10.59 23.81 48.43
N PRO A 423 11.66 23.76 47.62
CA PRO A 423 12.02 25.00 46.91
C PRO A 423 12.64 24.86 45.51
N ASP A 424 12.47 25.97 44.79
CA ASP A 424 13.27 26.51 43.68
C ASP A 424 14.80 26.45 43.90
N ALA A 425 15.55 26.12 42.84
CA ALA A 425 16.87 26.70 42.59
C ALA A 425 17.36 26.50 41.13
N ALA A 426 17.59 27.65 40.46
CA ALA A 426 18.71 28.01 39.57
C ALA A 426 19.13 27.02 38.44
N ARG A 427 18.90 27.31 37.15
CA ARG A 427 19.68 28.25 36.30
C ARG A 427 21.19 28.23 36.59
N GLU A 428 21.95 27.55 35.73
CA GLU A 428 23.19 28.10 35.21
C GLU A 428 23.49 27.60 33.80
N ARG A 429 24.08 28.50 33.03
CA ARG A 429 24.17 28.55 31.57
C ARG A 429 25.66 28.64 31.28
N THR A 430 26.22 27.73 30.48
CA THR A 430 27.57 27.93 29.92
C THR A 430 27.64 27.45 28.48
N THR A 431 27.57 28.44 27.61
CA THR A 431 28.11 28.46 26.24
C THR A 431 29.63 28.28 26.28
N ALA A 432 30.15 27.36 25.48
CA ALA A 432 31.52 27.40 25.00
C ALA A 432 31.56 26.96 23.53
N ALA A 433 31.73 27.95 22.66
CA ALA A 433 32.21 27.76 21.31
C ALA A 433 33.70 27.40 21.37
N SER A 434 34.14 26.43 20.58
CA SER A 434 35.55 26.22 20.29
C SER A 434 35.74 26.07 18.80
N SER A 435 36.61 26.93 18.28
CA SER A 435 36.95 27.16 16.89
C SER A 435 38.40 26.73 16.64
N GLY A 436 38.61 25.96 15.57
CA GLY A 436 39.86 25.86 14.80
C GLY A 436 40.91 24.84 15.27
N PRO A 437 41.93 24.51 14.44
CA PRO A 437 42.26 25.09 13.13
C PRO A 437 42.35 24.07 11.97
N ARG A 438 42.59 24.63 10.78
CA ARG A 438 42.78 24.00 9.47
C ARG A 438 44.21 24.32 9.02
N GLU A 439 45.00 23.28 8.73
CA GLU A 439 46.30 23.22 8.03
C GLU A 439 46.38 21.75 7.54
N ASP A 440 46.74 21.34 6.33
CA ASP A 440 47.13 21.94 5.04
C ASP A 440 46.62 20.99 3.93
#